data_AF-A0AAW4VUP3-F1
#
_entry.id   AF-A0AAW4VUP3-F1
#
_cell.length_a   1.000
_cell.length_b   1.000
_cell.length_c   1.000
_cell.angle_alpha   90.00
_cell.angle_beta   90.00
_cell.angle_gamma   90.00
#
_symmetry.space_group_name_H-M   'P 1'
#
loop_
_entity.id
_entity.type
_entity.pdbx_description
1 polymer ?
#
loop_
_entity_poly.entity_id
_entity_poly.type
_entity_poly.pdbx_seq_one_letter_code
_entity_poly.pdbx_strand_id
1 'polypeptide(L)'
;MKFKRAFELMKNGAKIKLPSWGGYWYWDDEKKTVIMHTKDGKEMDIRETERVIYTLSNILDDGWVLADEENCPELGGEATFGFDEAIKYLK
;
A
#
# COMPACT_ATOMS: atom_id res chain seq x y z
N MET A 1 9.06 2.37 -8.98
CA MET A 1 8.78 1.83 -10.33
C MET A 1 7.49 2.45 -10.86
N LYS A 2 7.32 2.54 -12.19
CA LYS A 2 6.07 3.04 -12.79
C LYS A 2 4.89 2.13 -12.48
N PHE A 3 3.68 2.70 -12.39
CA PHE A 3 2.48 1.92 -12.12
C PHE A 3 2.22 0.81 -13.15
N LYS A 4 2.55 0.99 -14.43
CA LYS A 4 2.42 -0.08 -15.44
C LYS A 4 3.16 -1.36 -15.00
N ARG A 5 4.39 -1.23 -14.49
CA ARG A 5 5.16 -2.38 -14.00
C ARG A 5 4.60 -2.91 -12.69
N ALA A 6 4.19 -2.02 -11.78
CA ALA A 6 3.51 -2.41 -10.54
C ALA A 6 2.26 -3.25 -10.83
N PHE A 7 1.41 -2.83 -11.77
CA PHE A 7 0.18 -3.52 -12.13
C PHE A 7 0.44 -4.91 -12.73
N GLU A 8 1.46 -5.05 -13.58
CA GLU A 8 1.87 -6.39 -14.05
C GLU A 8 2.36 -7.28 -12.91
N LEU A 9 3.12 -6.74 -11.96
CA LEU A 9 3.54 -7.52 -10.78
C LEU A 9 2.36 -7.88 -9.88
N MET A 10 1.40 -6.97 -9.67
CA MET A 10 0.18 -7.24 -8.91
C MET A 10 -0.59 -8.41 -9.49
N LYS A 11 -0.80 -8.45 -10.81
CA LYS A 11 -1.44 -9.59 -11.50
C LYS A 11 -0.69 -10.92 -11.33
N ASN A 12 0.60 -10.88 -11.00
CA ASN A 12 1.41 -12.06 -10.68
C ASN A 12 1.47 -12.34 -9.17
N GLY A 13 0.56 -11.76 -8.38
CA GLY A 13 0.43 -12.01 -6.93
C GLY A 13 1.29 -11.12 -6.04
N ALA A 14 2.07 -10.20 -6.61
CA ALA A 14 2.88 -9.30 -5.79
C ALA A 14 2.02 -8.24 -5.09
N LYS A 15 2.39 -7.89 -3.87
CA LYS A 15 1.85 -6.73 -3.15
C LYS A 15 2.78 -5.55 -3.41
N ILE A 16 2.24 -4.40 -3.76
CA ILE A 16 3.02 -3.22 -4.18
C ILE A 16 2.52 -2.01 -3.40
N LYS A 17 3.41 -1.11 -2.99
CA LYS A 17 3.05 0.13 -2.30
C LYS A 17 3.82 1.34 -2.82
N LEU A 18 3.32 2.52 -2.49
CA LEU A 18 4.15 3.72 -2.45
C LEU A 18 4.80 3.81 -1.05
N PRO A 19 6.06 4.26 -0.93
CA PRO A 19 6.71 4.41 0.38
C PRO A 19 5.92 5.27 1.37
N SER A 20 5.19 6.28 0.88
CA SER A 20 4.35 7.17 1.68
C SER A 20 3.01 6.57 2.13
N TRP A 21 2.62 5.41 1.60
CA TRP A 21 1.36 4.74 1.94
C TRP A 21 1.63 3.62 2.95
N GLY A 22 0.89 3.58 4.06
CA GLY A 22 1.18 2.63 5.14
C GLY A 22 0.81 1.17 4.85
N GLY A 23 -0.24 0.94 4.04
CA GLY A 23 -0.59 -0.38 3.53
C GLY A 23 -0.03 -0.68 2.13
N TYR A 24 -0.71 -1.52 1.35
CA TYR A 24 -0.28 -1.99 0.04
C TYR A 24 -1.47 -2.22 -0.90
N TRP A 25 -1.20 -2.32 -2.19
CA TRP A 25 -2.16 -2.60 -3.23
C TRP A 25 -1.85 -3.98 -3.84
N TYR A 26 -2.89 -4.71 -4.22
CA TYR A 26 -2.75 -6.03 -4.86
C TYR A 26 -3.88 -6.29 -5.86
N TRP A 27 -3.68 -7.25 -6.76
CA TRP A 27 -4.69 -7.70 -7.71
C TRP A 27 -5.53 -8.82 -7.09
N ASP A 28 -6.84 -8.63 -7.03
CA ASP A 28 -7.80 -9.67 -6.66
C ASP A 28 -8.31 -10.33 -7.95
N ASP A 29 -7.94 -11.60 -8.15
CA ASP A 29 -8.27 -12.33 -9.36
C ASP A 29 -9.74 -12.80 -9.41
N GLU A 30 -10.42 -12.90 -8.28
CA GLU A 30 -11.85 -13.22 -8.23
C GLU A 30 -12.69 -12.00 -8.63
N LYS A 31 -12.38 -10.84 -8.04
CA LYS A 31 -13.08 -9.58 -8.30
C LYS A 31 -12.61 -8.86 -9.57
N LYS A 32 -11.49 -9.30 -10.16
CA LYS A 32 -10.81 -8.69 -11.32
C LYS A 32 -10.57 -7.19 -11.12
N THR A 33 -10.03 -6.83 -9.97
CA THR A 33 -9.80 -5.43 -9.58
C THR A 33 -8.52 -5.27 -8.74
N VAL A 34 -8.11 -4.02 -8.52
CA VAL A 34 -7.08 -3.70 -7.54
C VAL A 34 -7.75 -3.46 -6.19
N ILE A 35 -7.27 -4.15 -5.16
CA ILE A 35 -7.65 -3.92 -3.77
C ILE A 35 -6.55 -3.11 -3.09
N MET A 36 -6.96 -2.07 -2.39
CA MET A 36 -6.13 -1.25 -1.53
C MET A 36 -6.29 -1.73 -0.09
N HIS A 37 -5.26 -2.38 0.45
CA HIS A 37 -5.16 -2.69 1.88
C HIS A 37 -4.59 -1.46 2.58
N THR A 38 -5.31 -0.92 3.56
CA THR A 38 -4.87 0.26 4.32
C THR A 38 -3.98 -0.13 5.49
N LYS A 39 -3.32 0.87 6.09
CA LYS A 39 -2.53 0.71 7.33
C LYS A 39 -3.36 0.31 8.58
N ASP A 40 -4.68 0.24 8.43
CA ASP A 40 -5.61 -0.08 9.52
C ASP A 40 -6.29 -1.44 9.26
N GLY A 41 -5.70 -2.28 8.40
CA GLY A 41 -6.24 -3.60 8.06
C GLY A 41 -7.49 -3.60 7.17
N LYS A 42 -7.91 -2.46 6.61
CA LYS A 42 -9.13 -2.38 5.80
C LYS A 42 -8.83 -2.64 4.33
N GLU A 43 -9.67 -3.42 3.68
CA GLU A 43 -9.63 -3.62 2.24
C GLU A 43 -10.67 -2.73 1.55
N MET A 44 -10.24 -2.08 0.47
CA MET A 44 -11.11 -1.25 -0.37
C MET A 44 -10.86 -1.57 -1.83
N ASP A 45 -11.94 -1.81 -2.57
CA ASP A 45 -11.87 -1.87 -4.02
C ASP A 45 -11.51 -0.50 -4.59
N ILE A 46 -10.54 -0.43 -5.50
CA ILE A 46 -10.15 0.83 -6.13
C ILE A 46 -11.32 1.55 -6.82
N ARG A 47 -12.35 0.81 -7.26
CA ARG A 47 -13.58 1.34 -7.87
C ARG A 47 -14.47 2.10 -6.88
N GLU A 48 -14.34 1.81 -5.59
CA GLU A 48 -15.11 2.41 -4.50
C GLU A 48 -14.38 3.60 -3.86
N THR A 49 -13.26 4.03 -4.43
CA THR A 49 -12.49 5.14 -3.88
C THR A 49 -13.27 6.47 -3.93
N GLU A 50 -13.49 7.08 -2.77
CA GLU A 50 -14.06 8.43 -2.69
C GLU A 50 -13.01 9.52 -2.95
N ARG A 51 -11.72 9.19 -2.89
CA ARG A 51 -10.59 10.13 -3.06
C ARG A 51 -9.99 10.02 -4.46
N VAL A 52 -10.82 10.13 -5.49
CA VAL A 52 -10.46 9.89 -6.91
C VAL A 52 -9.16 10.59 -7.34
N ILE A 53 -9.02 11.89 -7.04
CA ILE A 53 -7.81 12.66 -7.43
C ILE A 53 -6.56 12.06 -6.78
N TYR A 54 -6.63 11.70 -5.50
CA TYR A 54 -5.50 11.11 -4.78
C TYR A 54 -5.12 9.74 -5.34
N THR A 55 -6.12 8.90 -5.62
CA THR A 55 -5.90 7.57 -6.22
C THR A 55 -5.26 7.68 -7.60
N LEU A 56 -5.74 8.59 -8.45
CA LEU A 56 -5.13 8.85 -9.76
C LEU A 56 -3.72 9.41 -9.65
N SER A 57 -3.45 10.33 -8.72
CA SER A 57 -2.10 10.85 -8.47
C SER A 57 -1.13 9.73 -8.11
N ASN A 58 -1.54 8.79 -7.24
CA ASN A 58 -0.72 7.64 -6.90
C ASN A 58 -0.47 6.73 -8.11
N ILE A 59 -1.49 6.46 -8.93
CA ILE A 59 -1.35 5.67 -10.17
C ILE A 59 -0.35 6.34 -11.14
N LEU A 60 -0.28 7.67 -11.17
CA LEU A 60 0.66 8.40 -12.02
C LEU A 60 2.07 8.51 -11.42
N ASP A 61 2.25 8.11 -10.16
CA ASP A 61 3.54 8.14 -9.48
C ASP A 61 4.48 7.02 -9.99
N ASP A 62 5.78 7.31 -10.04
CA ASP A 62 6.83 6.38 -10.50
C ASP A 62 7.62 5.73 -9.34
N GLY A 63 7.18 5.96 -8.10
CA GLY A 63 7.80 5.55 -6.84
C GLY A 63 7.32 4.21 -6.27
N TRP A 64 6.55 3.42 -7.02
CA TRP A 64 6.02 2.14 -6.52
C TRP A 64 7.14 1.13 -6.20
N VAL A 65 7.00 0.37 -5.12
CA VAL A 65 7.95 -0.65 -4.67
C VAL A 65 7.22 -1.91 -4.23
N LEU A 66 7.91 -3.05 -4.23
CA LEU A 66 7.38 -4.27 -3.61
C LEU A 66 7.11 -4.01 -2.14
N ALA A 67 5.95 -4.45 -1.66
CA ALA A 67 5.63 -4.44 -0.26
C ALA A 67 6.13 -5.74 0.38
N ASP A 68 6.84 -5.61 1.50
CA ASP A 68 7.35 -6.71 2.31
C ASP A 68 7.23 -6.36 3.81
N GLU A 69 7.66 -7.27 4.68
CA GLU A 69 7.62 -7.09 6.12
C GLU A 69 8.51 -5.93 6.61
N GLU A 70 9.60 -5.62 5.92
CA GLU A 70 10.52 -4.54 6.33
C GLU A 70 9.90 -3.15 6.07
N ASN A 71 9.17 -3.01 4.96
CA ASN A 71 8.64 -1.73 4.53
C ASN A 71 7.12 -1.57 4.72
N CYS A 72 6.41 -2.62 5.14
CA CYS A 72 4.96 -2.62 5.33
C CYS A 72 4.55 -3.47 6.53
N PRO A 73 4.26 -2.85 7.69
CA PRO A 73 3.84 -3.55 8.91
C PRO A 73 2.60 -4.43 8.73
N GLU A 74 1.70 -4.07 7.80
CA GLU A 74 0.51 -4.86 7.45
C GLU A 74 0.83 -6.26 6.88
N LEU A 75 2.10 -6.55 6.59
CA LEU A 75 2.57 -7.86 6.15
C LEU A 75 3.17 -8.70 7.28
N GLY A 76 3.07 -8.25 8.53
CA GLY A 76 3.56 -8.97 9.71
C GLY A 76 4.91 -8.47 10.24
N GLY A 77 5.45 -7.40 9.67
CA GLY A 77 6.64 -6.73 10.18
C GLY A 77 6.37 -5.94 11.46
N GLU A 78 7.31 -5.97 12.41
CA GLU A 78 7.25 -5.12 13.59
C GLU A 78 7.58 -3.66 13.20
N ALA A 79 6.61 -2.76 13.37
CA ALA A 79 6.85 -1.34 13.23
C ALA A 79 7.78 -0.87 14.36
N THR A 80 9.09 -0.87 14.11
CA THR A 80 10.07 -0.35 15.07
C THR A 80 10.12 1.17 14.94
N PHE A 81 9.73 1.89 15.99
CA PHE A 81 10.02 3.31 16.13
C PHE A 81 11.06 3.51 17.22
N GLY A 82 11.94 4.50 17.01
CA GLY A 82 12.95 4.85 18.00
C GLY A 82 12.29 5.29 19.31
N PHE A 83 12.94 5.01 20.44
CA PHE A 83 12.43 5.36 21.77
C PHE A 83 12.08 6.86 21.89
N ASP A 84 12.86 7.72 21.23
CA ASP A 84 12.61 9.18 21.17
C ASP A 84 11.30 9.54 20.46
N GLU A 85 10.85 8.73 19.51
CA GLU A 85 9.59 8.93 18.80
C GLU A 85 8.40 8.43 19.63
N ALA A 86 8.58 7.35 20.39
CA ALA A 86 7.57 6.82 21.32
C ALA A 86 7.17 7.85 22.39
N ILE A 87 8.12 8.66 22.89
CA ILE A 87 7.86 9.72 23.89
C ILE A 87 6.82 10.73 23.40
N LYS A 88 6.73 10.99 22.08
CA LYS A 88 5.77 11.96 21.52
C LYS A 88 4.31 11.51 21.63
N TYR A 89 4.07 10.21 21.82
CA TYR A 89 2.75 9.60 21.89
C TYR A 89 2.25 9.34 23.32
N LEU A 90 3.08 9.58 24.35
CA LEU A 90 2.73 9.38 25.77
C LEU A 90 2.01 10.59 26.42
N LYS A 91 1.17 11.32 25.67
CA LYS A 91 0.39 12.43 26.25
C LYS A 91 -0.74 11.96 27.14
#